data_AF-A0AA45BBQ1-F1
#
_entry.id   AF-A0AA45BBQ1-F1
#
_cell.length_a   1.000
_cell.length_b   1.000
_cell.length_c   1.000
_cell.angle_alpha   90.00
_cell.angle_beta   90.00
_cell.angle_gamma   90.00
#
_symmetry.space_group_name_H-M   'P 1'
#
loop_
_entity.id
_entity.type
_entity.pdbx_description
1 polymer ?
#
loop_
_entity_poly.entity_id
_entity_poly.type
_entity_poly.pdbx_seq_one_letter_code
_entity_poly.pdbx_strand_id
1 'polypeptide(L)'
;MPKLLHDPRTVARDVPGLFDAVFPRLTTGIVAYLNKRKSSASGMQPISAELVEQSSLDRAMLFELGVAAGEMLLTSGNANWEECKRVALARQRRYFDAELPDKITDVDQVIAELVGRNIATSIGQFAVERAQPVIVAPLIPGLRWVASGRGDFSTGSSLIEVKCSNRNFSAADYRQVVLYWLLGYAAAVENRGQEWSEGILLNPRLGHYVSFKFDEILHVIGAGRTKVEALQLFASMVGDDRLR
;
A
#
# COMPACT_ATOMS: atom_id res chain seq x y z
N MET A 1 13.62 26.43 11.21
CA MET A 1 13.70 25.41 10.14
C MET A 1 12.38 24.64 10.11
N PRO A 2 11.74 24.41 8.95
CA PRO A 2 10.55 23.58 8.88
C PRO A 2 10.94 22.17 9.36
N LYS A 3 10.20 21.60 10.31
CA LYS A 3 10.40 20.22 10.76
C LYS A 3 10.20 19.30 9.54
N LEU A 4 11.22 18.57 9.12
CA LEU A 4 11.07 17.52 8.12
C LEU A 4 10.17 16.44 8.76
N LEU A 5 8.90 16.42 8.37
CA LEU A 5 8.00 15.34 8.74
C LEU A 5 8.20 14.24 7.71
N HIS A 6 8.50 13.03 8.16
CA HIS A 6 8.66 11.87 7.27
C HIS A 6 7.30 11.26 6.99
N ASP A 7 7.00 11.00 5.72
CA ASP A 7 5.76 10.31 5.37
C ASP A 7 5.77 8.86 5.91
N PRO A 8 4.61 8.27 6.21
CA PRO A 8 4.53 6.94 6.79
C PRO A 8 5.27 5.87 5.97
N ARG A 9 5.21 5.91 4.63
CA ARG A 9 5.88 4.92 3.80
C ARG A 9 7.40 4.98 3.96
N THR A 10 7.97 6.17 4.00
CA THR A 10 9.39 6.39 4.31
C THR A 10 9.74 5.88 5.70
N VAL A 11 8.91 6.17 6.72
CA VAL A 11 9.13 5.69 8.10
C VAL A 11 9.18 4.16 8.19
N ALA A 12 8.28 3.47 7.49
CA ALA A 12 8.26 2.00 7.47
C ALA A 12 9.51 1.36 6.84
N ARG A 13 10.19 2.10 5.96
CA ARG A 13 11.32 1.62 5.17
C ARG A 13 12.67 2.01 5.78
N ASP A 14 12.80 3.28 6.15
CA ASP A 14 14.10 3.93 6.29
C ASP A 14 14.49 4.26 7.73
N VAL A 15 13.55 4.22 8.70
CA VAL A 15 13.86 4.52 10.11
C VAL A 15 14.46 3.27 10.77
N PRO A 16 15.78 3.27 11.06
CA PRO A 16 16.47 2.05 11.50
C PRO A 16 16.00 1.60 12.89
N GLY A 17 15.84 0.29 13.09
CA GLY A 17 15.52 -0.30 14.39
C GLY A 17 14.10 -0.07 14.91
N LEU A 18 13.31 0.85 14.31
CA LEU A 18 11.93 1.12 14.73
C LEU A 18 11.05 -0.12 14.63
N PHE A 19 11.02 -0.73 13.45
CA PHE A 19 10.23 -1.94 13.21
C PHE A 19 10.81 -3.17 13.94
N ASP A 20 12.13 -3.22 14.11
CA ASP A 20 12.77 -4.34 14.81
C ASP A 20 12.48 -4.28 16.32
N ALA A 21 12.25 -3.09 16.88
CA ALA A 21 11.84 -2.93 18.27
C ALA A 21 10.34 -3.22 18.47
N VAL A 22 9.48 -2.61 17.63
CA VAL A 22 8.02 -2.71 17.79
C VAL A 22 7.49 -4.08 17.33
N PHE A 23 8.01 -4.61 16.23
CA PHE A 23 7.57 -5.87 15.61
C PHE A 23 8.76 -6.80 15.28
N PRO A 24 9.50 -7.27 16.32
CA PRO A 24 10.75 -8.01 16.15
C PRO A 24 10.62 -9.35 15.41
N ARG A 25 9.40 -9.89 15.30
CA ARG A 25 9.16 -11.23 14.73
C ARG A 25 8.66 -11.19 13.29
N LEU A 26 8.64 -10.03 12.62
CA LEU A 26 8.41 -9.94 11.17
C LEU A 26 9.63 -10.48 10.39
N THR A 27 9.89 -11.77 10.56
CA THR A 27 11.01 -12.50 9.96
C THR A 27 10.69 -12.94 8.54
N THR A 28 11.71 -13.35 7.80
CA THR A 28 11.56 -13.97 6.47
C THR A 28 10.63 -15.20 6.49
N GLY A 29 10.67 -16.00 7.56
CA GLY A 29 9.79 -17.16 7.72
C GLY A 29 8.31 -16.78 7.84
N ILE A 30 7.98 -15.74 8.62
CA ILE A 30 6.61 -15.22 8.72
C ILE A 30 6.14 -14.63 7.39
N VAL A 31 6.99 -13.84 6.72
CA VAL A 31 6.69 -13.29 5.38
C VAL A 31 6.42 -14.41 4.37
N ALA A 32 7.23 -15.47 4.38
CA ALA A 32 7.01 -16.63 3.52
C ALA A 32 5.70 -17.36 3.83
N TYR A 33 5.36 -17.52 5.12
CA TYR A 33 4.09 -18.09 5.55
C TYR A 33 2.89 -17.26 5.06
N LEU A 34 2.92 -15.94 5.21
CA LEU A 34 1.86 -15.05 4.73
C LEU A 34 1.72 -15.12 3.20
N ASN A 35 2.84 -15.14 2.48
CA ASN A 35 2.85 -15.31 1.02
C ASN A 35 2.36 -16.69 0.54
N LYS A 36 2.29 -17.72 1.39
CA LYS A 36 1.66 -19.00 1.04
C LYS A 36 0.13 -18.91 1.06
N ARG A 37 -0.44 -17.90 1.73
CA ARG A 37 -1.89 -17.65 1.81
C ARG A 37 -2.42 -16.78 0.66
N LYS A 38 -1.68 -16.69 -0.45
CA LYS A 38 -2.13 -15.91 -1.60
C LYS A 38 -3.41 -16.50 -2.18
N SER A 39 -4.28 -15.60 -2.59
CA SER A 39 -5.51 -15.88 -3.32
C SER A 39 -5.54 -15.02 -4.58
N SER A 40 -6.40 -15.38 -5.52
CA SER A 40 -6.68 -14.58 -6.71
C SER A 40 -8.14 -14.17 -6.72
N ALA A 41 -8.40 -12.91 -7.04
CA ALA A 41 -9.76 -12.44 -7.25
C ALA A 41 -10.26 -12.95 -8.62
N SER A 42 -11.56 -13.21 -8.73
CA SER A 42 -12.13 -13.75 -9.96
C SER A 42 -12.01 -12.73 -11.09
N GLY A 43 -11.56 -13.14 -12.28
CA GLY A 43 -11.43 -12.25 -13.43
C GLY A 43 -10.15 -11.41 -13.49
N MET A 44 -9.21 -11.57 -12.54
CA MET A 44 -7.87 -11.00 -12.70
C MET A 44 -7.10 -11.70 -13.83
N GLN A 45 -6.35 -10.93 -14.62
CA GLN A 45 -5.48 -11.43 -15.67
C GLN A 45 -4.02 -11.08 -15.37
N PRO A 46 -3.17 -12.04 -14.95
CA PRO A 46 -1.75 -11.78 -14.76
C PRO A 46 -1.09 -11.23 -16.02
N ILE A 47 -0.21 -10.27 -15.85
CA ILE A 47 0.48 -9.59 -16.95
C ILE A 47 1.83 -10.27 -17.14
N SER A 48 2.07 -10.78 -18.35
CA SER A 48 3.30 -11.53 -18.67
C SER A 48 4.54 -10.63 -18.62
N ALA A 49 5.70 -11.24 -18.37
CA ALA A 49 6.96 -10.51 -18.34
C ALA A 49 7.31 -9.96 -19.73
N GLU A 50 7.05 -10.75 -20.77
CA GLU A 50 7.30 -10.43 -22.17
C GLU A 50 6.48 -9.23 -22.64
N LEU A 51 5.24 -9.10 -22.16
CA LEU A 51 4.41 -7.93 -22.46
C LEU A 51 4.96 -6.69 -21.74
N VAL A 52 5.34 -6.82 -20.48
CA VAL A 52 5.96 -5.72 -19.71
C VAL A 52 7.28 -5.28 -20.36
N GLU A 53 8.08 -6.20 -20.89
CA GLU A 53 9.34 -5.91 -21.60
C GLU A 53 9.19 -5.09 -22.89
N GLN A 54 7.99 -5.07 -23.49
CA GLN A 54 7.71 -4.22 -24.67
C GLN A 54 7.53 -2.75 -24.32
N SER A 55 7.29 -2.41 -23.05
CA SER A 55 7.18 -1.03 -22.57
C SER A 55 8.55 -0.38 -22.44
N SER A 56 8.69 0.83 -22.99
CA SER A 56 9.87 1.68 -22.83
C SER A 56 9.82 2.55 -21.57
N LEU A 57 8.71 2.55 -20.82
CA LEU A 57 8.59 3.30 -19.58
C LEU A 57 9.40 2.63 -18.46
N ASP A 58 9.95 3.45 -17.58
CA ASP A 58 10.39 2.94 -16.28
C ASP A 58 9.24 2.20 -15.57
N ARG A 59 9.58 1.14 -14.85
CA ARG A 59 8.60 0.26 -14.20
C ARG A 59 7.76 1.00 -13.18
N ALA A 60 8.33 1.94 -12.43
CA ALA A 60 7.59 2.73 -11.47
C ALA A 60 6.53 3.58 -12.17
N MET A 61 6.90 4.26 -13.26
CA MET A 61 5.95 5.08 -14.02
C MET A 61 4.86 4.25 -14.72
N LEU A 62 5.22 3.13 -15.35
CA LEU A 62 4.26 2.22 -15.99
C LEU A 62 3.18 1.74 -15.02
N PHE A 63 3.60 1.33 -13.82
CA PHE A 63 2.67 0.81 -12.83
C PHE A 63 1.94 1.90 -12.07
N GLU A 64 2.51 3.09 -11.92
CA GLU A 64 1.78 4.26 -11.42
C GLU A 64 0.64 4.65 -12.37
N LEU A 65 0.88 4.60 -13.70
CA LEU A 65 -0.15 4.81 -14.70
C LEU A 65 -1.27 3.77 -14.58
N GLY A 66 -0.92 2.50 -14.35
CA GLY A 66 -1.90 1.44 -14.10
C GLY A 66 -2.71 1.62 -12.83
N VAL A 67 -2.10 2.10 -11.74
CA VAL A 67 -2.81 2.44 -10.50
C VAL A 67 -3.77 3.60 -10.73
N ALA A 68 -3.33 4.67 -11.41
CA ALA A 68 -4.20 5.79 -11.76
C ALA A 68 -5.40 5.35 -12.64
N ALA A 69 -5.17 4.46 -13.61
CA ALA A 69 -6.25 3.87 -14.40
C ALA A 69 -7.22 3.05 -13.54
N GLY A 70 -6.72 2.27 -12.59
CA GLY A 70 -7.55 1.50 -11.65
C GLY A 70 -8.42 2.38 -10.76
N GLU A 71 -7.88 3.49 -10.24
CA GLU A 71 -8.63 4.48 -9.47
C GLU A 71 -9.79 5.09 -10.30
N MET A 72 -9.52 5.44 -11.56
CA MET A 72 -10.55 5.99 -12.45
C MET A 72 -11.62 4.95 -12.79
N LEU A 73 -11.21 3.72 -13.12
CA LEU A 73 -12.17 2.63 -13.37
C LEU A 73 -13.08 2.36 -12.16
N LEU A 74 -12.55 2.45 -10.94
CA LEU A 74 -13.34 2.30 -9.72
C LEU A 74 -14.30 3.46 -9.45
N THR A 75 -13.94 4.68 -9.84
CA THR A 75 -14.68 5.90 -9.47
C THR A 75 -15.64 6.38 -10.56
N SER A 76 -15.28 6.26 -11.83
CA SER A 76 -16.07 6.71 -12.98
C SER A 76 -16.48 5.59 -13.94
N GLY A 77 -15.99 4.36 -13.75
CA GLY A 77 -16.27 3.23 -14.64
C GLY A 77 -15.52 3.27 -15.97
N ASN A 78 -14.69 4.29 -16.20
CA ASN A 78 -13.90 4.46 -17.42
C ASN A 78 -12.52 5.08 -17.11
N ALA A 79 -11.50 4.72 -17.88
CA ALA A 79 -10.18 5.34 -17.75
C ALA A 79 -10.08 6.58 -18.65
N ASN A 80 -10.05 7.77 -18.06
CA ASN A 80 -9.66 8.98 -18.78
C ASN A 80 -8.13 9.04 -18.86
N TRP A 81 -7.56 8.71 -20.02
CA TRP A 81 -6.12 8.58 -20.17
C TRP A 81 -5.34 9.87 -19.96
N GLU A 82 -5.85 11.02 -20.36
CA GLU A 82 -5.17 12.30 -20.11
C GLU A 82 -5.06 12.58 -18.61
N GLU A 83 -6.13 12.28 -17.87
CA GLU A 83 -6.14 12.41 -16.42
C GLU A 83 -5.24 11.37 -15.74
N CYS A 84 -5.25 10.11 -16.20
CA CYS A 84 -4.38 9.05 -15.68
C CYS A 84 -2.90 9.44 -15.81
N LYS A 85 -2.51 9.99 -16.98
CA LYS A 85 -1.15 10.50 -17.22
C LYS A 85 -0.82 11.62 -16.25
N ARG A 86 -1.72 12.61 -16.11
CA ARG A 86 -1.53 13.76 -15.21
C ARG A 86 -1.32 13.31 -13.76
N VAL A 87 -2.14 12.39 -13.27
CA VAL A 87 -2.05 11.84 -11.91
C VAL A 87 -0.74 11.08 -11.71
N ALA A 88 -0.40 10.16 -12.63
CA ALA A 88 0.80 9.34 -12.52
C ALA A 88 2.07 10.20 -12.54
N LEU A 89 2.16 11.18 -13.45
CA LEU A 89 3.29 12.11 -13.52
C LEU A 89 3.39 12.96 -12.23
N ALA A 90 2.27 13.45 -11.70
CA ALA A 90 2.26 14.24 -10.48
C ALA A 90 2.73 13.43 -9.25
N ARG A 91 2.48 12.12 -9.22
CA ARG A 91 2.94 11.23 -8.16
C ARG A 91 4.41 10.88 -8.32
N GLN A 92 4.86 10.54 -9.53
CA GLN A 92 6.26 10.25 -9.81
C GLN A 92 7.18 11.45 -9.50
N ARG A 93 6.74 12.68 -9.81
CA ARG A 93 7.48 13.92 -9.47
C ARG A 93 7.77 14.11 -7.97
N ARG A 94 7.09 13.39 -7.08
CA ARG A 94 7.37 13.45 -5.63
C ARG A 94 8.63 12.68 -5.25
N TYR A 95 9.08 11.78 -6.11
CA TYR A 95 10.35 11.08 -5.96
C TYR A 95 11.44 11.88 -6.70
N PHE A 96 12.52 12.21 -5.99
CA PHE A 96 13.57 13.12 -6.46
C PHE A 96 14.34 12.59 -7.69
N ASP A 97 14.32 11.28 -7.90
CA ASP A 97 15.02 10.52 -8.94
C ASP A 97 14.10 10.09 -10.09
N ALA A 98 12.85 10.55 -10.13
CA ALA A 98 11.91 10.15 -11.16
C ALA A 98 12.28 10.74 -12.54
N GLU A 99 12.69 9.88 -13.47
CA GLU A 99 12.78 10.20 -14.89
C GLU A 99 11.37 10.25 -15.50
N LEU A 100 10.93 11.44 -15.93
CA LEU A 100 9.62 11.61 -16.54
C LEU A 100 9.70 11.23 -18.01
N PRO A 101 8.80 10.36 -18.50
CA PRO A 101 8.83 9.93 -19.90
C PRO A 101 8.38 11.06 -20.84
N ASP A 102 9.07 11.19 -21.98
CA ASP A 102 8.68 12.13 -23.04
C ASP A 102 7.37 11.74 -23.73
N LYS A 103 7.09 10.43 -23.81
CA LYS A 103 5.89 9.88 -24.44
C LYS A 103 5.43 8.61 -23.74
N ILE A 104 4.11 8.46 -23.65
CA ILE A 104 3.43 7.22 -23.24
C ILE A 104 2.85 6.60 -24.51
N THR A 105 3.27 5.37 -24.83
CA THR A 105 2.89 4.64 -26.04
C THR A 105 1.58 3.87 -25.86
N ASP A 106 1.06 3.30 -26.96
CA ASP A 106 -0.15 2.48 -26.92
C ASP A 106 0.08 1.16 -26.14
N VAL A 107 1.28 0.59 -26.25
CA VAL A 107 1.67 -0.61 -25.47
C VAL A 107 1.65 -0.31 -23.98
N ASP A 108 2.15 0.86 -23.56
CA ASP A 108 2.12 1.30 -22.16
C ASP A 108 0.69 1.42 -21.65
N GLN A 109 -0.20 2.00 -22.46
CA GLN A 109 -1.62 2.11 -22.12
C GLN A 109 -2.28 0.75 -22.00
N VAL A 110 -2.02 -0.18 -22.92
CA VAL A 110 -2.55 -1.56 -22.83
C VAL A 110 -2.12 -2.23 -21.53
N ILE A 111 -0.84 -2.15 -21.17
CA ILE A 111 -0.33 -2.75 -19.93
C ILE A 111 -0.95 -2.06 -18.71
N ALA A 112 -0.97 -0.73 -18.68
CA ALA A 112 -1.56 0.04 -17.59
C ALA A 112 -3.07 -0.25 -17.45
N GLU A 113 -3.78 -0.46 -18.55
CA GLU A 113 -5.20 -0.80 -18.53
C GLU A 113 -5.44 -2.18 -17.92
N LEU A 114 -4.61 -3.18 -18.27
CA LEU A 114 -4.68 -4.50 -17.65
C LEU A 114 -4.44 -4.42 -16.14
N VAL A 115 -3.46 -3.62 -15.70
CA VAL A 115 -3.23 -3.36 -14.27
C VAL A 115 -4.47 -2.70 -13.65
N GLY A 116 -4.98 -1.64 -14.27
CA GLY A 116 -6.12 -0.88 -13.76
C GLY A 116 -7.39 -1.72 -13.67
N ARG A 117 -7.66 -2.58 -14.67
CA ARG A 117 -8.76 -3.54 -14.64
C ARG A 117 -8.60 -4.55 -13.52
N ASN A 118 -7.40 -5.11 -13.32
CA ASN A 118 -7.15 -6.02 -12.21
C ASN A 118 -7.38 -5.36 -10.84
N ILE A 119 -6.98 -4.09 -10.67
CA ILE A 119 -7.27 -3.30 -9.48
C ILE A 119 -8.78 -3.13 -9.31
N ALA A 120 -9.47 -2.64 -10.34
CA ALA A 120 -10.89 -2.34 -10.29
C ALA A 120 -11.75 -3.58 -10.04
N THR A 121 -11.44 -4.70 -10.70
CA THR A 121 -12.10 -5.98 -10.49
C THR A 121 -11.89 -6.47 -9.06
N SER A 122 -10.65 -6.49 -8.56
CA SER A 122 -10.35 -7.04 -7.22
C SER A 122 -10.98 -6.19 -6.11
N ILE A 123 -10.76 -4.87 -6.16
CA ILE A 123 -11.24 -3.96 -5.12
C ILE A 123 -12.77 -3.82 -5.20
N GLY A 124 -13.35 -3.82 -6.41
CA GLY A 124 -14.79 -3.85 -6.61
C GLY A 124 -15.43 -5.11 -6.01
N GLN A 125 -14.82 -6.28 -6.20
CA GLN A 125 -15.27 -7.52 -5.55
C GLN A 125 -15.19 -7.41 -4.02
N PHE A 126 -14.07 -6.92 -3.47
CA PHE A 126 -13.93 -6.76 -2.03
C PHE A 126 -14.99 -5.83 -1.43
N ALA A 127 -15.33 -4.76 -2.13
CA ALA A 127 -16.36 -3.80 -1.75
C ALA A 127 -17.76 -4.42 -1.77
N VAL A 128 -18.09 -5.20 -2.81
CA VAL A 128 -19.37 -5.92 -2.92
C VAL A 128 -19.49 -6.97 -1.80
N GLU A 129 -18.46 -7.79 -1.60
CA GLU A 129 -18.43 -8.83 -0.56
C GLU A 129 -18.62 -8.25 0.84
N ARG A 130 -18.10 -7.04 1.09
CA ARG A 130 -18.18 -6.34 2.38
C ARG A 130 -19.42 -5.46 2.50
N ALA A 131 -20.17 -5.24 1.42
CA ALA A 131 -21.23 -4.24 1.35
C ALA A 131 -20.77 -2.86 1.84
N GLN A 132 -19.56 -2.44 1.46
CA GLN A 132 -18.94 -1.19 1.88
C GLN A 132 -18.33 -0.45 0.67
N PRO A 133 -18.41 0.89 0.62
CA PRO A 133 -17.84 1.64 -0.49
C PRO A 133 -16.33 1.52 -0.54
N VAL A 134 -15.77 1.76 -1.72
CA VAL A 134 -14.33 1.93 -1.91
C VAL A 134 -13.97 3.38 -1.59
N ILE A 135 -12.95 3.55 -0.74
CA ILE A 135 -12.32 4.84 -0.48
C ILE A 135 -10.95 4.79 -1.17
N VAL A 136 -10.76 5.67 -2.14
CA VAL A 136 -9.46 5.89 -2.79
C VAL A 136 -8.65 6.86 -1.94
N ALA A 137 -7.36 6.56 -1.77
CA ALA A 137 -6.44 7.39 -0.99
C ALA A 137 -6.95 7.70 0.44
N PRO A 138 -7.28 6.68 1.26
CA PRO A 138 -7.71 6.91 2.63
C PRO A 138 -6.63 7.64 3.42
N LEU A 139 -7.04 8.54 4.33
CA LEU A 139 -6.11 9.26 5.20
C LEU A 139 -5.40 8.27 6.13
N ILE A 140 -4.07 8.32 6.13
CA ILE A 140 -3.25 7.70 7.19
C ILE A 140 -2.88 8.81 8.16
N PRO A 141 -3.37 8.80 9.41
CA PRO A 141 -3.08 9.85 10.38
C PRO A 141 -1.57 9.93 10.69
N GLY A 142 -1.06 11.13 10.95
CA GLY A 142 0.29 11.31 11.49
C GLY A 142 0.35 11.09 12.99
N LEU A 143 1.55 10.83 13.51
CA LEU A 143 1.83 10.77 14.94
C LEU A 143 3.20 11.41 15.23
N ARG A 144 3.23 12.43 16.09
CA ARG A 144 4.45 13.20 16.45
C ARG A 144 5.14 13.76 15.20
N TRP A 145 6.34 13.28 14.87
CA TRP A 145 7.09 13.72 13.69
C TRP A 145 6.81 12.90 12.43
N VAL A 146 6.05 11.81 12.56
CA VAL A 146 5.52 11.08 11.41
C VAL A 146 4.37 11.89 10.81
N ALA A 147 4.52 12.30 9.55
CA ALA A 147 3.50 13.06 8.84
C ALA A 147 2.23 12.25 8.64
N SER A 148 1.11 12.94 8.41
CA SER A 148 -0.05 12.29 7.82
C SER A 148 0.26 11.88 6.37
N GLY A 149 -0.25 10.74 5.96
CA GLY A 149 -0.09 10.18 4.61
C GLY A 149 -1.41 9.79 3.96
N ARG A 150 -1.28 9.00 2.89
CA ARG A 150 -2.39 8.39 2.14
C ARG A 150 -2.04 6.93 1.86
N GLY A 151 -2.98 6.03 2.11
CA GLY A 151 -2.90 4.65 1.62
C GLY A 151 -3.36 4.58 0.16
N ASP A 152 -3.40 3.39 -0.42
CA ASP A 152 -3.92 3.25 -1.78
C ASP A 152 -5.45 3.16 -1.75
N PHE A 153 -6.01 2.18 -1.03
CA PHE A 153 -7.46 2.00 -0.94
C PHE A 153 -7.91 1.49 0.44
N SER A 154 -9.19 1.68 0.76
CA SER A 154 -9.86 0.95 1.83
C SER A 154 -11.30 0.62 1.48
N THR A 155 -11.84 -0.44 2.06
CA THR A 155 -13.27 -0.76 2.02
C THR A 155 -13.71 -1.26 3.39
N GLY A 156 -14.69 -0.60 4.00
CA GLY A 156 -15.10 -0.89 5.37
C GLY A 156 -13.93 -0.81 6.35
N SER A 157 -13.66 -1.91 7.06
CA SER A 157 -12.54 -2.04 8.00
C SER A 157 -11.28 -2.67 7.40
N SER A 158 -11.18 -2.74 6.06
CA SER A 158 -10.04 -3.32 5.35
C SER A 158 -9.18 -2.23 4.73
N LEU A 159 -7.88 -2.24 5.03
CA LEU A 159 -6.86 -1.40 4.40
C LEU A 159 -6.17 -2.18 3.29
N ILE A 160 -6.10 -1.61 2.08
CA ILE A 160 -5.57 -2.26 0.89
C ILE A 160 -4.38 -1.46 0.37
N GLU A 161 -3.25 -2.14 0.19
CA GLU A 161 -2.03 -1.59 -0.40
C GLU A 161 -1.67 -2.37 -1.67
N VAL A 162 -1.38 -1.65 -2.75
CA VAL A 162 -1.12 -2.18 -4.08
C VAL A 162 0.39 -2.23 -4.36
N LYS A 163 0.88 -3.39 -4.80
CA LYS A 163 2.28 -3.61 -5.19
C LYS A 163 2.37 -4.25 -6.56
N CYS A 164 2.80 -3.49 -7.56
CA CYS A 164 2.98 -3.97 -8.93
C CYS A 164 4.38 -4.54 -9.19
N SER A 165 4.79 -5.55 -8.41
CA SER A 165 6.12 -6.17 -8.54
C SER A 165 6.07 -7.52 -9.27
N ASN A 166 7.22 -8.00 -9.77
CA ASN A 166 7.38 -9.36 -10.32
C ASN A 166 7.74 -10.41 -9.26
N ARG A 167 7.57 -10.09 -7.97
CA ARG A 167 7.93 -10.97 -6.85
C ARG A 167 6.80 -11.06 -5.83
N ASN A 168 7.02 -11.92 -4.85
CA ASN A 168 6.21 -12.01 -3.64
C ASN A 168 6.32 -10.72 -2.81
N PHE A 169 5.35 -10.51 -1.92
CA PHE A 169 5.41 -9.40 -0.97
C PHE A 169 6.60 -9.56 -0.03
N SER A 170 7.37 -8.50 0.13
CA SER A 170 8.55 -8.41 0.97
C SER A 170 8.19 -7.98 2.39
N ALA A 171 9.14 -8.12 3.33
CA ALA A 171 8.96 -7.61 4.68
C ALA A 171 8.62 -6.11 4.70
N ALA A 172 9.21 -5.31 3.80
CA ALA A 172 8.93 -3.88 3.70
C ALA A 172 7.46 -3.59 3.35
N ASP A 173 6.83 -4.41 2.51
CA ASP A 173 5.42 -4.27 2.15
C ASP A 173 4.51 -4.50 3.36
N TYR A 174 4.83 -5.52 4.18
CA TYR A 174 4.12 -5.78 5.44
C TYR A 174 4.39 -4.71 6.51
N ARG A 175 5.63 -4.21 6.62
CA ARG A 175 5.96 -3.10 7.53
C ARG A 175 5.12 -1.88 7.21
N GLN A 176 5.00 -1.52 5.93
CA GLN A 176 4.23 -0.36 5.51
C GLN A 176 2.77 -0.45 5.94
N VAL A 177 2.07 -1.54 5.61
CA VAL A 177 0.65 -1.69 5.96
C VAL A 177 0.43 -1.82 7.47
N VAL A 178 1.36 -2.42 8.21
CA VAL A 178 1.33 -2.48 9.69
C VAL A 178 1.55 -1.09 10.30
N LEU A 179 2.46 -0.26 9.73
CA LEU A 179 2.64 1.12 10.20
C LEU A 179 1.36 1.94 9.98
N TYR A 180 0.73 1.79 8.82
CA TYR A 180 -0.51 2.49 8.51
C TYR A 180 -1.60 2.13 9.50
N TRP A 181 -1.73 0.83 9.82
CA TRP A 181 -2.61 0.37 10.87
C TRP A 181 -2.26 0.98 12.24
N LEU A 182 -0.98 1.00 12.63
CA LEU A 182 -0.55 1.50 13.94
C LEU A 182 -0.89 3.00 14.11
N LEU A 183 -0.69 3.78 13.06
CA LEU A 183 -1.06 5.19 13.00
C LEU A 183 -2.59 5.40 13.03
N GLY A 184 -3.34 4.56 12.30
CA GLY A 184 -4.81 4.55 12.36
C GLY A 184 -5.33 4.19 13.75
N TYR A 185 -4.77 3.17 14.38
CA TYR A 185 -5.09 2.74 15.73
C TYR A 185 -4.80 3.84 16.75
N ALA A 186 -3.65 4.51 16.66
CA ALA A 186 -3.33 5.66 17.51
C ALA A 186 -4.40 6.75 17.43
N ALA A 187 -4.86 7.10 16.22
CA ALA A 187 -5.92 8.07 16.04
C ALA A 187 -7.29 7.58 16.53
N ALA A 188 -7.59 6.29 16.34
CA ALA A 188 -8.84 5.67 16.79
C ALA A 188 -8.96 5.66 18.33
N VAL A 189 -7.86 5.42 19.05
CA VAL A 189 -7.80 5.51 20.52
C VAL A 189 -8.20 6.90 21.03
N GLU A 190 -7.94 7.94 20.24
CA GLU A 190 -8.35 9.32 20.56
C GLU A 190 -9.70 9.72 19.95
N ASN A 191 -10.45 8.77 19.36
CA ASN A 191 -11.71 9.01 18.62
C ASN A 191 -11.55 9.96 17.41
N ARG A 192 -10.38 10.00 16.79
CA ARG A 192 -10.04 10.87 15.64
C ARG A 192 -9.78 10.10 14.34
N GLY A 193 -10.07 8.81 14.30
CA GLY A 193 -9.78 7.95 13.16
C GLY A 193 -10.48 6.60 13.25
N GLN A 194 -10.05 5.69 12.40
CA GLN A 194 -10.59 4.32 12.32
C GLN A 194 -9.48 3.32 12.60
N GLU A 195 -9.81 2.27 13.34
CA GLU A 195 -8.99 1.06 13.39
C GLU A 195 -9.43 0.12 12.26
N TRP A 196 -8.49 -0.21 11.37
CA TRP A 196 -8.70 -1.27 10.40
C TRP A 196 -8.53 -2.63 11.07
N SER A 197 -9.41 -3.58 10.74
CA SER A 197 -9.36 -4.96 11.26
C SER A 197 -8.64 -5.92 10.31
N GLU A 198 -8.58 -5.58 9.02
CA GLU A 198 -7.99 -6.41 7.97
C GLU A 198 -6.98 -5.60 7.12
N GLY A 199 -5.85 -6.23 6.81
CA GLY A 199 -4.89 -5.73 5.83
C GLY A 199 -4.92 -6.61 4.57
N ILE A 200 -4.84 -5.99 3.41
CA ILE A 200 -4.75 -6.66 2.11
C ILE A 200 -3.56 -6.09 1.34
N LEU A 201 -2.64 -6.97 0.95
CA LEU A 201 -1.62 -6.64 -0.05
C LEU A 201 -2.08 -7.19 -1.40
N LEU A 202 -2.27 -6.32 -2.38
CA LEU A 202 -2.74 -6.66 -3.72
C LEU A 202 -1.61 -6.50 -4.75
N ASN A 203 -1.34 -7.54 -5.54
CA ASN A 203 -0.45 -7.47 -6.68
C ASN A 203 -1.26 -7.64 -7.97
N PRO A 204 -1.69 -6.53 -8.59
CA PRO A 204 -2.51 -6.58 -9.81
C PRO A 204 -1.69 -7.04 -11.02
N ARG A 205 -0.36 -6.91 -11.00
CA ARG A 205 0.50 -7.42 -12.07
C ARG A 205 0.51 -8.94 -12.08
N LEU A 206 0.67 -9.57 -10.92
CA LEU A 206 0.75 -11.03 -10.79
C LEU A 206 -0.61 -11.70 -10.51
N GLY A 207 -1.71 -10.94 -10.51
CA GLY A 207 -3.04 -11.52 -10.38
C GLY A 207 -3.37 -12.13 -9.02
N HIS A 208 -2.77 -11.64 -7.93
CA HIS A 208 -2.99 -12.21 -6.60
C HIS A 208 -2.97 -11.18 -5.48
N TYR A 209 -3.50 -11.57 -4.33
CA TYR A 209 -3.48 -10.79 -3.09
C TYR A 209 -3.21 -11.69 -1.89
N VAL A 210 -2.83 -11.09 -0.77
CA VAL A 210 -2.80 -11.73 0.56
C VAL A 210 -3.65 -10.89 1.49
N SER A 211 -4.63 -11.51 2.15
CA SER A 211 -5.40 -10.88 3.23
C SER A 211 -5.04 -11.49 4.60
N PHE A 212 -5.10 -10.66 5.63
CA PHE A 212 -4.84 -11.08 7.01
C PHE A 212 -5.56 -10.14 7.99
N LYS A 213 -5.93 -10.67 9.15
CA LYS A 213 -6.43 -9.84 10.25
C LYS A 213 -5.27 -9.20 10.98
N PHE A 214 -5.42 -7.92 11.36
CA PHE A 214 -4.37 -7.23 12.11
C PHE A 214 -4.12 -7.89 13.47
N ASP A 215 -5.16 -8.30 14.18
CA ASP A 215 -5.04 -8.97 15.48
C ASP A 215 -4.19 -10.24 15.41
N GLU A 216 -4.39 -11.04 14.35
CA GLU A 216 -3.64 -12.27 14.11
C GLU A 216 -2.18 -11.97 13.79
N ILE A 217 -1.91 -11.07 12.85
CA ILE A 217 -0.53 -10.78 12.44
C ILE A 217 0.26 -10.10 13.55
N LEU A 218 -0.35 -9.15 14.27
CA LEU A 218 0.29 -8.38 15.35
C LEU A 218 0.66 -9.28 16.52
N HIS A 219 -0.18 -10.25 16.86
CA HIS A 219 0.16 -11.26 17.87
C HIS A 219 1.44 -12.03 17.50
N VAL A 220 1.56 -12.40 16.22
CA VAL A 220 2.71 -13.14 15.70
C VAL A 220 3.97 -12.28 15.63
N ILE A 221 3.87 -11.05 15.09
CA ILE A 221 5.04 -10.20 14.81
C ILE A 221 5.49 -9.37 16.02
N GLY A 222 4.58 -9.08 16.96
CA GLY A 222 4.80 -8.25 18.14
C GLY A 222 5.49 -8.97 19.31
N ALA A 223 5.83 -10.25 19.16
CA ALA A 223 6.41 -11.10 20.21
C ALA A 223 5.53 -11.20 21.47
N GLY A 224 4.21 -11.36 21.29
CA GLY A 224 3.25 -11.49 22.38
C GLY A 224 2.73 -10.18 22.96
N ARG A 225 3.25 -9.02 22.50
CA ARG A 225 2.70 -7.71 22.87
C ARG A 225 1.26 -7.55 22.40
N THR A 226 0.46 -6.90 23.23
CA THR A 226 -0.85 -6.37 22.87
C THR A 226 -0.72 -5.18 21.92
N LYS A 227 -1.82 -4.82 21.25
CA LYS A 227 -1.91 -3.62 20.40
C LYS A 227 -1.53 -2.34 21.17
N VAL A 228 -1.96 -2.25 22.43
CA VAL A 228 -1.69 -1.09 23.31
C VAL A 228 -0.20 -1.00 23.63
N GLU A 229 0.45 -2.10 24.00
CA GLU A 229 1.89 -2.10 24.28
C GLU A 229 2.72 -1.77 23.04
N ALA A 230 2.33 -2.30 21.87
CA ALA A 230 2.97 -1.95 20.60
C ALA A 230 2.84 -0.45 20.30
N LEU A 231 1.67 0.13 20.51
CA LEU A 231 1.43 1.57 20.35
C LEU A 231 2.24 2.40 21.35
N GLN A 232 2.30 2.01 22.61
CA GLN A 232 3.09 2.71 23.63
C GLN A 232 4.58 2.71 23.31
N LEU A 233 5.12 1.54 22.92
CA LEU A 233 6.51 1.42 22.50
C LEU A 233 6.79 2.30 21.28
N PHE A 234 5.96 2.20 20.24
CA PHE A 234 6.08 3.05 19.05
C PHE A 234 6.01 4.54 19.40
N ALA A 235 5.03 4.97 20.20
CA ALA A 235 4.85 6.35 20.62
C ALA A 235 6.04 6.87 21.43
N SER A 236 6.68 6.03 22.25
CA SER A 236 7.91 6.39 22.96
C SER A 236 9.08 6.61 21.99
N MET A 237 9.20 5.75 20.96
CA MET A 237 10.26 5.84 19.95
C MET A 237 10.07 7.08 19.05
N VAL A 238 8.86 7.32 18.55
CA VAL A 238 8.59 8.54 17.76
C VAL A 238 8.47 9.80 18.63
N GLY A 239 8.53 9.65 19.96
CA GLY A 239 8.66 10.74 20.93
C GLY A 239 10.11 11.16 21.16
N ASP A 240 11.08 10.29 20.85
CA ASP A 240 12.51 10.59 20.93
C ASP A 240 12.96 11.38 19.70
N ASP A 241 13.42 12.61 19.91
CA ASP A 241 13.91 13.48 18.84
C ASP A 241 15.18 12.93 18.15
N ARG A 242 15.86 11.92 18.72
CA ARG A 242 17.03 11.24 18.12
C ARG A 242 16.68 10.26 16.99
N LEU A 243 15.41 9.85 16.90
CA LEU A 243 14.90 8.94 15.86
C LEU A 243 14.29 9.69 14.66
N ARG A 244 14.34 11.03 14.68
CA ARG A 244 14.01 11.88 13.53
C ARG A 244 15.06 11.79 12.44
#